data_AF-A0A835PHM8-F1
#
_entry.id   AF-A0A835PHM8-F1
#
_cell.length_a   1.000
_cell.length_b   1.000
_cell.length_c   1.000
_cell.angle_alpha   90.00
_cell.angle_beta   90.00
_cell.angle_gamma   90.00
#
_symmetry.space_group_name_H-M   'P 1'
#
loop_
_entity.id
_entity.type
_entity.pdbx_description
1 polymer ?
#
loop_
_entity_poly.entity_id
_entity_poly.type
_entity_poly.pdbx_seq_one_letter_code
_entity_poly.pdbx_strand_id
1 'polypeptide(L)'
;MDEDFDLPEGGDVMDEEMDLPDDNPTIKVGEEKEIGKQGLKKKLVKAGEGWETPEVGDEVEVHYTGTLLDGTQFDSSRDRGTPFKFKLGQGQVIKGWDQGIKTMTKGENAIFTIPAELAYGESGSPPTIPPNATLQFDVELLSWSSVKDICKDGGIFKKILKEGEKWENPKDLDEVLVKYEAFLEDGTVISKSDGVEFTVKDGYFCLALAKAVKTMKKGEKVLLTVKPQYGFGEKGRPASGDEGAVPPNATLLINFELISWKSVTQIGEDKKVLKKTLKEGEGYEKPNDGAIVTVKLIGKLQDGTVFIKKGHDDVEPLEFKTDEEQVIDGLERAILAMKKGEVALVTIPPEHAFGSTQSKQDLAVVPPNSVVYYEVELVSFVKEKESWDMNNIEKIEAAAKKKEEGNALFKLGKFAKASKRYEKAAKLIEHDSSFSDEEKQQSKALKVTCNLNDAACKLKLKDYKEAAKLCTKVLETESRNVKALYRRAQAYNQLADLDLAELDIKKALEIDPDNREVKLEYRTLKQKMKEYNKKDAKFYGNMFAKWSKVDQAESNTGAKLQELESEPMSVDSAA
;
A
#
# COMPACT_ATOMS: atom_id res chain seq x y z
N MET A 1 -57.14 -17.31 17.40
CA MET A 1 -56.19 -17.63 18.48
C MET A 1 -55.30 -16.42 18.53
N ASP A 2 -55.68 -15.59 19.49
CA ASP A 2 -55.15 -14.29 19.81
C ASP A 2 -53.65 -14.40 20.11
N GLU A 3 -52.89 -13.41 19.69
CA GLU A 3 -52.00 -12.65 20.57
C GLU A 3 -51.41 -11.48 19.77
N ASP A 4 -52.03 -10.32 19.99
CA ASP A 4 -51.47 -8.99 19.74
C ASP A 4 -50.19 -8.84 20.58
N PHE A 5 -49.07 -8.54 19.93
CA PHE A 5 -47.84 -8.15 20.61
C PHE A 5 -47.72 -6.62 20.56
N ASP A 6 -48.32 -5.98 21.56
CA ASP A 6 -48.18 -4.56 21.87
C ASP A 6 -46.79 -4.25 22.45
N LEU A 7 -46.20 -3.15 21.99
CA LEU A 7 -45.00 -2.53 22.55
C LEU A 7 -45.24 -2.00 23.96
N PRO A 8 -44.29 -2.15 24.89
CA PRO A 8 -44.07 -1.18 25.95
C PRO A 8 -42.83 -0.33 25.66
N GLU A 9 -43.03 0.99 25.63
CA GLU A 9 -42.00 1.99 25.89
C GLU A 9 -41.61 1.97 27.37
N GLY A 10 -40.31 2.15 27.64
CA GLY A 10 -39.81 2.73 28.89
C GLY A 10 -39.20 1.74 29.89
N GLY A 11 -37.86 1.74 29.99
CA GLY A 11 -37.14 1.16 31.12
C GLY A 11 -35.67 0.87 30.81
N ASP A 12 -34.82 1.87 31.02
CA ASP A 12 -33.38 1.80 31.34
C ASP A 12 -32.60 0.59 30.80
N VAL A 13 -32.10 0.70 29.56
CA VAL A 13 -30.96 -0.10 29.13
C VAL A 13 -29.73 0.52 29.78
N MET A 14 -29.26 -0.11 30.84
CA MET A 14 -27.97 0.16 31.48
C MET A 14 -26.89 0.29 30.39
N ASP A 15 -26.18 1.41 30.41
CA ASP A 15 -24.87 1.55 29.77
C ASP A 15 -23.97 0.44 30.32
N GLU A 16 -23.93 -0.70 29.63
CA GLU A 16 -22.81 -1.64 29.76
C GLU A 16 -21.61 -0.96 29.11
N GLU A 17 -20.91 -0.16 29.92
CA GLU A 17 -19.51 0.17 29.69
C GLU A 17 -18.78 -1.14 29.35
N MET A 18 -18.35 -1.25 28.09
CA MET A 18 -17.38 -2.26 27.68
C MET A 18 -16.13 -2.08 28.53
N ASP A 19 -16.03 -2.88 29.59
CA ASP A 19 -14.84 -3.04 30.43
C ASP A 19 -13.70 -3.56 29.56
N LEU A 20 -12.91 -2.62 29.02
CA LEU A 20 -11.59 -2.92 28.49
C LEU A 20 -10.70 -3.30 29.68
N PRO A 21 -9.88 -4.36 29.57
CA PRO A 21 -9.02 -4.78 30.67
C PRO A 21 -7.98 -3.69 30.98
N ASP A 22 -8.18 -3.01 32.11
CA ASP A 22 -7.34 -1.95 32.64
C ASP A 22 -6.07 -2.54 33.27
N ASP A 23 -5.07 -2.83 32.44
CA ASP A 23 -3.80 -3.45 32.85
C ASP A 23 -2.79 -2.44 33.43
N ASN A 24 -3.26 -1.34 34.05
CA ASN A 24 -2.38 -0.39 34.73
C ASN A 24 -2.99 0.08 36.07
N PRO A 25 -2.63 -0.51 37.22
CA PRO A 25 -3.25 -0.18 38.50
C PRO A 25 -2.90 1.26 38.92
N THR A 26 -3.85 2.18 38.70
CA THR A 26 -3.82 3.59 39.13
C THR A 26 -3.75 3.70 40.65
N ILE A 27 -2.71 4.35 41.17
CA ILE A 27 -2.49 4.64 42.60
C ILE A 27 -3.60 5.58 43.09
N LYS A 28 -4.25 5.29 44.22
CA LYS A 28 -5.25 6.18 44.83
C LYS A 28 -4.61 7.28 45.66
N VAL A 29 -5.30 8.42 45.81
CA VAL A 29 -4.80 9.52 46.66
C VAL A 29 -4.59 9.02 48.09
N GLY A 30 -3.40 9.27 48.64
CA GLY A 30 -2.95 8.80 49.95
C GLY A 30 -2.23 7.45 49.95
N GLU A 31 -2.31 6.69 48.86
CA GLU A 31 -1.66 5.39 48.70
C GLU A 31 -0.17 5.57 48.35
N GLU A 32 0.68 4.72 48.93
CA GLU A 32 2.11 4.64 48.66
C GLU A 32 2.44 3.35 47.92
N LYS A 33 3.19 3.44 46.82
CA LYS A 33 3.60 2.30 46.00
C LYS A 33 5.08 2.40 45.66
N GLU A 34 5.74 1.25 45.57
CA GLU A 34 7.11 1.17 45.09
C GLU A 34 7.15 1.30 43.56
N ILE A 35 8.06 2.14 43.05
CA ILE A 35 8.38 2.30 41.64
C ILE A 35 9.68 1.57 41.35
N GLY A 36 9.63 0.62 40.43
CA GLY A 36 10.80 -0.19 40.06
C GLY A 36 11.13 -1.26 41.10
N LYS A 37 12.42 -1.60 41.23
CA LYS A 37 12.92 -2.66 42.13
C LYS A 37 14.01 -2.17 43.09
N GLN A 38 14.19 -0.86 43.17
CA GLN A 38 15.34 -0.22 43.82
C GLN A 38 14.91 0.61 45.04
N GLY A 39 13.71 0.34 45.60
CA GLY A 39 13.24 0.98 46.82
C GLY A 39 12.69 2.41 46.67
N LEU A 40 12.57 2.94 45.45
CA LEU A 40 11.90 4.22 45.20
C LEU A 40 10.42 4.08 45.51
N LYS A 41 9.88 4.91 46.40
CA LYS A 41 8.43 4.91 46.70
C LYS A 41 7.79 6.20 46.25
N LYS A 42 6.56 6.10 45.74
CA LYS A 42 5.70 7.22 45.37
C LYS A 42 4.43 7.14 46.18
N LYS A 43 4.11 8.23 46.87
CA LYS A 43 2.84 8.45 47.53
C LYS A 43 2.06 9.53 46.80
N LEU A 44 0.88 9.21 46.29
CA LEU A 44 0.06 10.19 45.59
C LEU A 44 -0.59 11.14 46.60
N VAL A 45 -0.38 12.45 46.44
CA VAL A 45 -0.97 13.49 47.30
C VAL A 45 -2.15 14.16 46.61
N LYS A 46 -2.03 14.41 45.30
CA LYS A 46 -3.08 14.99 44.47
C LYS A 46 -3.03 14.33 43.09
N ALA A 47 -4.16 13.81 42.61
CA ALA A 47 -4.26 13.29 41.25
C ALA A 47 -4.07 14.42 40.23
N GLY A 48 -3.37 14.11 39.13
CA GLY A 48 -3.27 15.00 37.97
C GLY A 48 -4.45 14.83 37.01
N GLU A 49 -4.35 15.53 35.88
CA GLU A 49 -5.30 15.55 34.77
C GLU A 49 -4.81 14.65 33.63
N GLY A 50 -5.76 13.94 33.01
CA GLY A 50 -5.48 13.05 31.89
C GLY A 50 -4.69 11.79 32.27
N TRP A 51 -4.31 11.03 31.26
CA TRP A 51 -3.59 9.76 31.40
C TRP A 51 -2.14 9.84 30.87
N GLU A 52 -1.77 10.95 30.24
CA GLU A 52 -0.45 11.15 29.66
C GLU A 52 0.60 11.48 30.72
N THR A 53 1.80 10.96 30.52
CA THR A 53 2.97 11.18 31.37
C THR A 53 4.16 11.60 30.50
N PRO A 54 5.12 12.40 31.02
CA PRO A 54 6.26 12.85 30.23
C PRO A 54 7.18 11.69 29.84
N GLU A 55 7.76 11.76 28.64
CA GLU A 55 8.68 10.76 28.11
C GLU A 55 10.15 11.16 28.30
N VAL A 56 11.07 10.21 28.15
CA VAL A 56 12.52 10.49 28.18
C VAL A 56 12.87 11.47 27.06
N GLY A 57 13.51 12.58 27.42
CA GLY A 57 13.87 13.68 26.53
C GLY A 57 13.01 14.92 26.72
N ASP A 58 11.79 14.78 27.25
CA ASP A 58 10.86 15.88 27.45
C ASP A 58 11.41 16.92 28.44
N GLU A 59 11.07 18.17 28.19
CA GLU A 59 11.40 19.26 29.11
C GLU A 59 10.25 19.43 30.10
N VAL A 60 10.46 18.97 31.33
CA VAL A 60 9.47 19.00 32.40
C VAL A 60 9.64 20.24 33.26
N GLU A 61 8.53 20.76 33.78
CA GLU A 61 8.48 21.89 34.69
C GLU A 61 7.79 21.47 35.98
N VAL A 62 8.51 21.56 37.10
CA VAL A 62 8.05 21.06 38.41
C VAL A 62 8.20 22.10 39.51
N HIS A 63 7.29 22.06 40.48
CA HIS A 63 7.54 22.58 41.82
C HIS A 63 7.96 21.46 42.77
N TYR A 64 8.84 21.75 43.71
CA TYR A 64 9.27 20.74 44.68
C TYR A 64 9.74 21.32 46.01
N THR A 65 9.71 20.47 47.04
CA THR A 65 10.36 20.67 48.33
C THR A 65 11.06 19.37 48.73
N GLY A 66 12.37 19.44 48.97
CA GLY A 66 13.23 18.33 49.36
C GLY A 66 13.60 18.38 50.84
N THR A 67 13.34 17.29 51.56
CA THR A 67 13.61 17.15 53.00
C THR A 67 14.35 15.84 53.30
N LEU A 68 15.12 15.83 54.39
CA LEU A 68 15.59 14.60 55.01
C LEU A 68 14.43 13.89 55.74
N LEU A 69 14.61 12.62 56.12
CA LEU A 69 13.59 11.85 56.85
C LEU A 69 13.24 12.43 58.23
N ASP A 70 14.13 13.23 58.82
CA ASP A 70 13.87 13.95 60.07
C ASP A 70 13.03 15.24 59.87
N GLY A 71 12.66 15.54 58.63
CA GLY A 71 11.90 16.74 58.25
C GLY A 71 12.77 17.96 57.93
N THR A 72 14.10 17.88 58.04
CA THR A 72 14.99 18.99 57.71
C THR A 72 14.94 19.29 56.21
N GLN A 73 14.42 20.46 55.84
CA GLN A 73 14.40 20.93 54.47
C GLN A 73 15.81 21.33 54.02
N PHE A 74 16.25 20.82 52.87
CA PHE A 74 17.54 21.20 52.26
C PHE A 74 17.38 22.00 50.97
N ASP A 75 16.24 21.89 50.28
CA ASP A 75 15.99 22.63 49.04
C ASP A 75 14.48 22.77 48.75
N SER A 76 14.05 23.89 48.16
CA SER A 76 12.65 24.13 47.79
C SER A 76 12.56 25.12 46.63
N SER A 77 11.91 24.73 45.53
CA SER A 77 11.60 25.67 44.44
C SER A 77 10.40 26.55 44.76
N ARG A 78 9.53 26.10 45.68
CA ARG A 78 8.39 26.87 46.16
C ARG A 78 8.85 28.11 46.94
N ASP A 79 9.90 27.97 47.76
CA ASP A 79 10.48 29.08 48.53
C ASP A 79 11.16 30.12 47.63
N ARG A 80 11.67 29.67 46.47
CA ARG A 80 12.24 30.56 45.44
C ARG A 80 11.17 31.26 44.59
N GLY A 81 9.93 30.77 44.61
CA GLY A 81 8.84 31.29 43.78
C GLY A 81 8.97 31.03 42.28
N THR A 82 9.95 30.23 41.84
CA THR A 82 10.19 29.91 40.43
C THR A 82 10.23 28.39 40.22
N PRO A 83 9.42 27.83 39.29
CA PRO A 83 9.50 26.42 38.94
C PRO A 83 10.88 25.99 38.43
N PHE A 84 11.17 24.71 38.55
CA PHE A 84 12.41 24.12 38.06
C PHE A 84 12.17 23.37 36.76
N LYS A 85 13.01 23.65 35.74
CA LYS A 85 12.93 23.04 34.40
C LYS A 85 14.15 22.17 34.13
N PHE A 86 13.92 20.96 33.64
CA PHE A 86 15.01 20.05 33.26
C PHE A 86 14.54 19.05 32.19
N LYS A 87 15.50 18.38 31.53
CA LYS A 87 15.24 17.31 30.56
C LYS A 87 15.17 15.95 31.24
N LEU A 88 14.02 15.31 31.15
CA LEU A 88 13.74 14.03 31.81
C LEU A 88 14.58 12.89 31.22
N GLY A 89 15.20 12.10 32.09
CA GLY A 89 15.95 10.89 31.69
C GLY A 89 17.32 11.14 31.08
N GLN A 90 17.84 12.37 31.12
CA GLN A 90 19.18 12.72 30.62
C GLN A 90 20.23 12.87 31.74
N GLY A 91 19.91 12.47 32.98
CA GLY A 91 20.84 12.56 34.11
C GLY A 91 21.15 13.99 34.55
N GLN A 92 20.26 14.95 34.25
CA GLN A 92 20.35 16.32 34.77
C GLN A 92 19.92 16.42 36.24
N VAL A 93 19.23 15.40 36.74
CA VAL A 93 18.74 15.26 38.10
C VAL A 93 19.10 13.88 38.66
N ILE A 94 18.84 13.66 39.95
CA ILE A 94 19.06 12.36 40.58
C ILE A 94 18.22 11.25 39.93
N LYS A 95 18.71 10.01 39.94
CA LYS A 95 18.06 8.87 39.27
C LYS A 95 16.62 8.64 39.75
N GLY A 96 16.36 8.88 41.04
CA GLY A 96 15.02 8.75 41.62
C GLY A 96 14.01 9.72 41.01
N TRP A 97 14.44 10.93 40.63
CA TRP A 97 13.59 11.89 39.93
C TRP A 97 13.29 11.46 38.51
N ASP A 98 14.30 11.04 37.75
CA ASP A 98 14.11 10.52 36.39
C ASP A 98 13.13 9.32 36.37
N GLN A 99 13.19 8.46 37.39
CA GLN A 99 12.29 7.30 37.52
C GLN A 99 10.91 7.66 38.07
N GLY A 100 10.80 8.67 38.95
CA GLY A 100 9.55 9.05 39.59
C GLY A 100 8.69 9.96 38.73
N ILE A 101 9.27 11.03 38.18
CA ILE A 101 8.53 12.09 37.45
C ILE A 101 7.93 11.55 36.15
N LYS A 102 8.58 10.58 35.49
CA LYS A 102 8.01 9.88 34.32
C LYS A 102 6.70 9.14 34.59
N THR A 103 6.32 8.96 35.86
CA THR A 103 5.07 8.28 36.27
C THR A 103 3.97 9.26 36.65
N MET A 104 4.23 10.56 36.58
CA MET A 104 3.29 11.60 37.00
C MET A 104 2.44 12.09 35.84
N THR A 105 1.16 12.34 36.08
CA THR A 105 0.29 13.04 35.13
C THR A 105 0.32 14.56 35.36
N LYS A 106 -0.21 15.35 34.42
CA LYS A 106 -0.15 16.82 34.49
C LYS A 106 -0.90 17.34 35.72
N GLY A 107 -0.28 18.22 36.51
CA GLY A 107 -0.86 18.77 37.73
C GLY A 107 -0.86 17.80 38.93
N GLU A 108 -0.31 16.60 38.77
CA GLU A 108 -0.16 15.64 39.86
C GLU A 108 0.81 16.16 40.92
N ASN A 109 0.48 15.95 42.20
CA ASN A 109 1.41 16.11 43.32
C ASN A 109 1.67 14.75 43.97
N ALA A 110 2.94 14.41 44.14
CA ALA A 110 3.37 13.17 44.75
C ALA A 110 4.59 13.37 45.66
N ILE A 111 4.63 12.58 46.73
CA ILE A 111 5.79 12.48 47.61
C ILE A 111 6.63 11.28 47.16
N PHE A 112 7.89 11.53 46.83
CA PHE A 112 8.87 10.49 46.51
C PHE A 112 9.81 10.25 47.69
N THR A 113 9.91 9.00 48.13
CA THR A 113 10.93 8.55 49.08
C THR A 113 12.03 7.83 48.31
N ILE A 114 13.21 8.43 48.28
CA ILE A 114 14.31 8.07 47.37
C ILE A 114 15.49 7.54 48.18
N PRO A 115 15.83 6.24 48.07
CA PRO A 115 17.03 5.66 48.68
C PRO A 115 18.31 6.30 48.18
N ALA A 116 19.38 6.21 48.98
CA ALA A 116 20.66 6.85 48.69
C ALA A 116 21.23 6.46 47.32
N GLU A 117 21.06 5.20 46.90
CA GLU A 117 21.54 4.64 45.63
C GLU A 117 20.91 5.29 44.39
N LEU A 118 19.71 5.86 44.56
CA LEU A 118 18.99 6.62 43.55
C LEU A 118 19.10 8.14 43.73
N ALA A 119 19.79 8.58 44.79
CA ALA A 119 20.07 9.97 45.13
C ALA A 119 21.58 10.28 45.02
N TYR A 120 22.23 10.62 46.13
CA TYR A 120 23.64 11.04 46.18
C TYR A 120 24.62 9.97 46.71
N GLY A 121 24.14 8.78 47.03
CA GLY A 121 24.94 7.62 47.45
C GLY A 121 25.81 7.86 48.69
N GLU A 122 26.91 7.11 48.78
CA GLU A 122 27.85 7.13 49.91
C GLU A 122 28.55 8.49 50.08
N SER A 123 28.62 9.31 49.03
CA SER A 123 29.28 10.62 49.09
C SER A 123 28.38 11.70 49.67
N GLY A 124 27.05 11.54 49.57
CA GLY A 124 26.11 12.61 49.89
C GLY A 124 26.32 13.86 49.02
N SER A 125 25.83 15.00 49.53
CA SER A 125 26.12 16.33 48.97
C SER A 125 26.38 17.31 50.11
N PRO A 126 27.58 17.30 50.70
CA PRO A 126 27.91 18.16 51.83
C PRO A 126 27.81 19.66 51.49
N PRO A 127 27.44 20.53 52.45
CA PRO A 127 27.16 20.24 53.85
C PRO A 127 25.72 19.83 54.15
N THR A 128 24.81 19.89 53.18
CA THR A 128 23.36 19.79 53.39
C THR A 128 22.81 18.37 53.34
N ILE A 129 23.41 17.49 52.54
CA ILE A 129 22.96 16.11 52.37
C ILE A 129 24.08 15.16 52.87
N PRO A 130 23.85 14.40 53.95
CA PRO A 130 24.87 13.50 54.48
C PRO A 130 25.07 12.25 53.59
N PRO A 131 26.21 11.55 53.75
CA PRO A 131 26.44 10.22 53.20
C PRO A 131 25.27 9.26 53.43
N ASN A 132 24.90 8.48 52.41
CA ASN A 132 23.86 7.43 52.49
C ASN A 132 22.48 7.94 52.95
N ALA A 133 22.16 9.22 52.73
CA ALA A 133 20.88 9.79 53.09
C ALA A 133 19.74 9.27 52.18
N THR A 134 18.63 8.85 52.80
CA THR A 134 17.35 8.71 52.12
C THR A 134 16.66 10.07 52.08
N LEU A 135 16.18 10.46 50.91
CA LEU A 135 15.57 11.78 50.69
C LEU A 135 14.06 11.64 50.49
N GLN A 136 13.33 12.66 50.92
CA GLN A 136 11.91 12.80 50.64
C GLN A 136 11.68 14.06 49.80
N PHE A 137 10.92 13.94 48.72
CA PHE A 137 10.58 15.06 47.83
C PHE A 137 9.08 15.14 47.64
N ASP A 138 8.46 16.26 48.04
CA ASP A 138 7.15 16.68 47.55
C ASP A 138 7.35 17.31 46.18
N VAL A 139 6.78 16.72 45.13
CA VAL A 139 6.92 17.18 43.74
C VAL A 139 5.55 17.39 43.13
N GLU A 140 5.37 18.51 42.46
CA GLU A 140 4.19 18.83 41.64
C GLU A 140 4.62 19.01 40.19
N LEU A 141 4.06 18.19 39.29
CA LEU A 141 4.32 18.29 37.86
C LEU A 141 3.42 19.35 37.23
N LEU A 142 3.95 20.52 36.89
CA LEU A 142 3.14 21.62 36.38
C LEU A 142 2.81 21.44 34.90
N SER A 143 3.82 21.14 34.10
CA SER A 143 3.68 20.90 32.66
C SER A 143 4.92 20.22 32.09
N TRP A 144 4.86 19.79 30.83
CA TRP A 144 6.04 19.45 30.05
C TRP A 144 5.87 19.91 28.61
N SER A 145 6.99 20.06 27.90
CA SER A 145 7.02 20.17 26.45
C SER A 145 7.64 18.92 25.88
N SER A 146 6.93 18.25 24.97
CA SER A 146 7.49 17.06 24.34
C SER A 146 8.65 17.39 23.42
N VAL A 147 9.81 16.77 23.66
CA VAL A 147 11.03 16.99 22.88
C VAL A 147 11.49 15.65 22.31
N LYS A 148 11.28 15.48 21.00
CA LYS A 148 11.56 14.21 20.32
C LYS A 148 12.82 14.32 19.47
N ASP A 149 13.75 13.40 19.65
CA ASP A 149 14.82 13.18 18.67
C ASP A 149 14.23 12.40 17.48
N ILE A 150 13.89 13.12 16.42
CA ILE A 150 13.17 12.55 15.28
C ILE A 150 14.08 11.69 14.38
N CYS A 151 15.40 11.80 14.54
CA CYS A 151 16.37 11.00 13.78
C CYS A 151 16.99 9.87 14.62
N LYS A 152 16.83 9.90 15.95
CA LYS A 152 17.43 8.94 16.90
C LYS A 152 18.97 8.92 16.86
N ASP A 153 19.57 10.02 16.41
CA ASP A 153 21.01 10.21 16.28
C ASP A 153 21.50 11.53 16.94
N GLY A 154 20.61 12.19 17.69
CA GLY A 154 20.86 13.49 18.31
C GLY A 154 20.95 14.66 17.33
N GLY A 155 20.61 14.45 16.05
CA GLY A 155 20.79 15.44 15.01
C GLY A 155 19.63 16.43 14.86
N ILE A 156 18.39 16.01 15.13
CA ILE A 156 17.22 16.91 15.09
C ILE A 156 16.34 16.67 16.31
N PHE A 157 16.27 17.66 17.19
CA PHE A 157 15.32 17.68 18.29
C PHE A 157 14.10 18.52 17.91
N LYS A 158 12.91 17.92 17.99
CA LYS A 158 11.63 18.57 17.74
C LYS A 158 10.92 18.82 19.06
N LYS A 159 10.90 20.09 19.51
CA LYS A 159 10.10 20.53 20.66
C LYS A 159 8.72 20.96 20.18
N ILE A 160 7.67 20.28 20.64
CA ILE A 160 6.30 20.61 20.26
C ILE A 160 5.85 21.85 21.04
N LEU A 161 5.49 22.91 20.32
CA LEU A 161 4.97 24.18 20.87
C LEU A 161 3.44 24.22 20.84
N LYS A 162 2.85 23.64 19.79
CA LYS A 162 1.42 23.44 19.63
C LYS A 162 1.19 22.11 18.94
N GLU A 163 0.33 21.28 19.52
CA GLU A 163 -0.06 20.02 18.89
C GLU A 163 -0.87 20.25 17.62
N GLY A 164 -0.68 19.36 16.64
CA GLY A 164 -1.49 19.34 15.43
C GLY A 164 -2.72 18.46 15.56
N GLU A 165 -3.63 18.63 14.61
CA GLU A 165 -4.87 17.89 14.48
C GLU A 165 -4.66 16.58 13.71
N LYS A 166 -5.56 15.62 13.95
CA LYS A 166 -5.57 14.30 13.31
C LYS A 166 -4.32 13.46 13.64
N TRP A 167 -4.29 12.25 13.08
CA TRP A 167 -3.23 11.27 13.34
C TRP A 167 -2.29 11.07 12.15
N GLU A 168 -2.63 11.62 10.97
CA GLU A 168 -1.88 11.42 9.74
C GLU A 168 -0.71 12.39 9.62
N ASN A 169 0.37 11.91 8.98
CA ASN A 169 1.57 12.69 8.69
C ASN A 169 1.85 12.67 7.18
N PRO A 170 2.45 13.75 6.63
CA PRO A 170 2.92 13.78 5.25
C PRO A 170 3.92 12.67 4.90
N LYS A 171 3.84 12.21 3.65
CA LYS A 171 4.72 11.22 3.01
C LYS A 171 5.64 11.88 1.99
N ASP A 172 6.61 11.11 1.49
CA ASP A 172 7.63 11.59 0.55
C ASP A 172 7.10 12.30 -0.70
N LEU A 173 5.96 11.87 -1.24
CA LEU A 173 5.39 12.46 -2.46
C LEU A 173 4.44 13.61 -2.17
N ASP A 174 4.04 13.81 -0.91
CA ASP A 174 3.06 14.83 -0.56
C ASP A 174 3.65 16.22 -0.74
N GLU A 175 2.80 17.16 -1.12
CA GLU A 175 3.15 18.58 -1.22
C GLU A 175 2.69 19.27 0.05
N VAL A 176 3.64 19.66 0.89
CA VAL A 176 3.38 20.31 2.18
C VAL A 176 3.37 21.82 2.01
N LEU A 177 2.48 22.50 2.72
CA LEU A 177 2.46 23.94 2.90
C LEU A 177 2.91 24.25 4.33
N VAL A 178 4.02 24.99 4.45
CA VAL A 178 4.65 25.26 5.75
C VAL A 178 4.93 26.75 5.96
N LYS A 179 5.08 27.14 7.23
CA LYS A 179 5.75 28.38 7.63
C LYS A 179 7.00 28.04 8.41
N TYR A 180 8.04 28.84 8.25
CA TYR A 180 9.23 28.68 9.07
C TYR A 180 9.95 30.00 9.31
N GLU A 181 10.69 30.04 10.41
CA GLU A 181 11.66 31.08 10.70
C GLU A 181 12.88 30.42 11.32
N ALA A 182 14.00 30.45 10.60
CA ALA A 182 15.26 29.85 10.99
C ALA A 182 16.22 30.92 11.50
N PHE A 183 16.84 30.66 12.65
CA PHE A 183 17.79 31.54 13.31
C PHE A 183 18.99 30.77 13.88
N LEU A 184 20.10 31.48 14.08
CA LEU A 184 21.29 30.96 14.77
C LEU A 184 21.07 30.95 16.29
N GLU A 185 21.96 30.28 17.03
CA GLU A 185 21.91 30.24 18.49
C GLU A 185 22.07 31.63 19.15
N ASP A 186 22.68 32.59 18.46
CA ASP A 186 22.80 33.98 18.90
C ASP A 186 21.54 34.84 18.63
N GLY A 187 20.50 34.24 18.02
CA GLY A 187 19.25 34.90 17.66
C GLY A 187 19.22 35.55 16.27
N THR A 188 20.32 35.48 15.50
CA THR A 188 20.35 36.04 14.14
C THR A 188 19.40 35.28 13.22
N VAL A 189 18.41 35.98 12.64
CA VAL A 189 17.47 35.39 11.66
C VAL A 189 18.19 35.14 10.33
N ILE A 190 18.09 33.91 9.84
CA ILE A 190 18.74 33.44 8.61
C ILE A 190 17.77 33.39 7.44
N SER A 191 16.57 32.87 7.64
CA SER A 191 15.58 32.73 6.57
C SER A 191 14.21 32.59 7.20
N LYS A 192 13.19 33.11 6.53
CA LYS A 192 11.79 32.99 6.97
C LYS A 192 10.85 32.89 5.79
N SER A 193 9.74 32.21 5.98
CA SER A 193 8.64 32.14 5.02
C SER A 193 7.30 32.00 5.75
N ASP A 194 6.33 32.81 5.34
CA ASP A 194 4.96 32.79 5.85
C ASP A 194 4.04 31.81 5.10
N GLY A 195 4.57 31.07 4.12
CA GLY A 195 3.83 30.09 3.34
C GLY A 195 4.63 29.64 2.11
N VAL A 196 5.27 28.48 2.21
CA VAL A 196 5.96 27.85 1.08
C VAL A 196 5.46 26.43 0.87
N GLU A 197 5.25 26.07 -0.40
CA GLU A 197 4.92 24.71 -0.82
C GLU A 197 6.17 23.97 -1.33
N PHE A 198 6.35 22.72 -0.91
CA PHE A 198 7.39 21.85 -1.47
C PHE A 198 6.99 20.38 -1.38
N THR A 199 7.51 19.54 -2.29
CA THR A 199 7.39 18.09 -2.19
C THR A 199 8.32 17.56 -1.11
N VAL A 200 7.82 16.76 -0.18
CA VAL A 200 8.60 16.29 0.98
C VAL A 200 9.94 15.64 0.58
N LYS A 201 9.97 14.79 -0.45
CA LYS A 201 11.20 14.11 -0.92
C LYS A 201 12.23 15.06 -1.51
N ASP A 202 11.80 16.16 -2.13
CA ASP A 202 12.68 17.12 -2.78
C ASP A 202 13.30 18.05 -1.71
N GLY A 203 12.59 18.20 -0.59
CA GLY A 203 13.00 19.01 0.54
C GLY A 203 12.95 20.51 0.25
N TYR A 204 13.24 21.31 1.28
CA TYR A 204 13.27 22.75 1.17
C TYR A 204 14.18 23.34 2.26
N PHE A 205 14.94 24.38 1.92
CA PHE A 205 15.88 25.11 2.78
C PHE A 205 17.03 24.26 3.36
N CYS A 206 16.74 23.26 4.19
CA CYS A 206 17.70 22.29 4.72
C CYS A 206 17.08 20.89 4.89
N LEU A 207 17.90 19.87 5.09
CA LEU A 207 17.45 18.47 5.23
C LEU A 207 16.49 18.26 6.40
N ALA A 208 16.58 19.11 7.44
CA ALA A 208 15.76 18.98 8.63
C ALA A 208 14.27 19.21 8.37
N LEU A 209 13.88 20.13 7.47
CA LEU A 209 12.46 20.43 7.24
C LEU A 209 11.73 19.23 6.67
N ALA A 210 12.31 18.57 5.66
CA ALA A 210 11.75 17.35 5.06
C ALA A 210 11.59 16.20 6.06
N LYS A 211 12.54 16.07 7.00
CA LYS A 211 12.46 15.07 8.08
C LYS A 211 11.42 15.43 9.12
N ALA A 212 11.34 16.70 9.51
CA ALA A 212 10.41 17.19 10.51
C ALA A 212 8.96 17.01 10.06
N VAL A 213 8.59 17.42 8.85
CA VAL A 213 7.20 17.33 8.37
C VAL A 213 6.64 15.91 8.39
N LYS A 214 7.46 14.87 8.15
CA LYS A 214 7.04 13.45 8.23
C LYS A 214 6.64 13.01 9.64
N THR A 215 7.01 13.78 10.66
CA THR A 215 6.68 13.52 12.06
C THR A 215 5.65 14.50 12.61
N MET A 216 5.18 15.44 11.79
CA MET A 216 4.28 16.51 12.20
C MET A 216 2.85 16.25 11.72
N LYS A 217 1.90 16.64 12.56
CA LYS A 217 0.47 16.65 12.28
C LYS A 217 0.03 17.98 11.66
N LYS A 218 -1.17 18.00 11.09
CA LYS A 218 -1.73 19.22 10.47
C LYS A 218 -1.89 20.32 11.53
N GLY A 219 -1.34 21.50 11.28
CA GLY A 219 -1.39 22.64 12.20
C GLY A 219 -0.40 22.57 13.38
N GLU A 220 0.46 21.54 13.43
CA GLU A 220 1.48 21.41 14.48
C GLU A 220 2.53 22.52 14.36
N LYS A 221 2.87 23.13 15.50
CA LYS A 221 3.95 24.12 15.60
C LYS A 221 5.05 23.58 16.48
N VAL A 222 6.29 23.65 16.01
CA VAL A 222 7.46 23.10 16.68
C VAL A 222 8.63 24.07 16.65
N LEU A 223 9.50 23.93 17.63
CA LEU A 223 10.85 24.48 17.58
C LEU A 223 11.80 23.32 17.29
N LEU A 224 12.51 23.39 16.15
CA LEU A 224 13.53 22.43 15.79
C LEU A 224 14.89 22.93 16.26
N THR A 225 15.64 22.10 16.98
CA THR A 225 17.09 22.26 17.17
C THR A 225 17.81 21.33 16.21
N VAL A 226 18.46 21.91 15.20
CA VAL A 226 19.02 21.19 14.06
C VAL A 226 20.54 21.25 14.10
N LYS A 227 21.17 20.09 14.30
CA LYS A 227 22.63 19.97 14.25
C LYS A 227 23.16 20.11 12.81
N PRO A 228 24.45 20.47 12.64
CA PRO A 228 25.00 20.85 11.34
C PRO A 228 24.74 19.84 10.22
N GLN A 229 24.81 18.54 10.50
CA GLN A 229 24.60 17.47 9.52
C GLN A 229 23.22 17.48 8.86
N TYR A 230 22.21 18.08 9.49
CA TYR A 230 20.85 18.25 8.95
C TYR A 230 20.53 19.69 8.55
N GLY A 231 21.43 20.63 8.86
CA GLY A 231 21.43 22.01 8.40
C GLY A 231 22.29 22.17 7.14
N PHE A 232 23.44 22.82 7.29
CA PHE A 232 24.36 23.16 6.19
C PHE A 232 25.79 22.60 6.38
N GLY A 233 26.00 21.75 7.39
CA GLY A 233 27.22 20.98 7.62
C GLY A 233 28.47 21.82 7.82
N GLU A 234 29.62 21.20 7.53
CA GLU A 234 30.95 21.80 7.68
C GLU A 234 31.19 23.00 6.77
N LYS A 235 30.46 23.10 5.64
CA LYS A 235 30.63 24.21 4.70
C LYS A 235 29.82 25.44 5.10
N GLY A 236 28.78 25.26 5.92
CA GLY A 236 27.80 26.31 6.15
C GLY A 236 27.13 26.73 4.83
N ARG A 237 26.67 27.98 4.77
CA ARG A 237 26.05 28.54 3.57
C ARG A 237 26.33 30.05 3.48
N PRO A 238 26.79 30.57 2.35
CA PRO A 238 26.90 32.02 2.17
C PRO A 238 25.51 32.68 2.16
N ALA A 239 25.46 33.99 2.41
CA ALA A 239 24.22 34.75 2.24
C ALA A 239 23.78 34.73 0.76
N SER A 240 22.47 34.66 0.51
CA SER A 240 21.91 34.63 -0.84
C SER A 240 20.54 35.29 -0.86
N GLY A 241 20.37 36.32 -1.69
CA GLY A 241 19.13 37.10 -1.73
C GLY A 241 18.78 37.68 -0.36
N ASP A 242 17.57 37.39 0.11
CA ASP A 242 17.06 37.81 1.42
C ASP A 242 17.48 36.88 2.56
N GLU A 243 18.24 35.82 2.27
CA GLU A 243 18.65 34.84 3.27
C GLU A 243 20.08 35.09 3.78
N GLY A 244 20.23 35.08 5.10
CA GLY A 244 21.48 35.28 5.81
C GLY A 244 22.49 34.14 5.62
N ALA A 245 23.76 34.45 5.92
CA ALA A 245 24.83 33.46 5.92
C ALA A 245 24.71 32.53 7.13
N VAL A 246 24.96 31.24 6.91
CA VAL A 246 25.08 30.24 7.97
C VAL A 246 26.56 29.86 8.14
N PRO A 247 27.15 30.05 9.33
CA PRO A 247 28.52 29.65 9.57
C PRO A 247 28.74 28.14 9.41
N PRO A 248 29.96 27.72 9.03
CA PRO A 248 30.41 26.34 9.15
C PRO A 248 30.05 25.72 10.51
N ASN A 249 29.50 24.50 10.51
CA ASN A 249 29.15 23.76 11.72
C ASN A 249 28.16 24.46 12.68
N ALA A 250 27.37 25.41 12.19
CA ALA A 250 26.35 26.05 13.01
C ALA A 250 25.17 25.11 13.30
N THR A 251 24.69 25.15 14.55
CA THR A 251 23.37 24.61 14.92
C THR A 251 22.31 25.65 14.59
N LEU A 252 21.18 25.21 14.03
CA LEU A 252 20.05 26.08 13.73
C LEU A 252 18.90 25.85 14.71
N LEU A 253 18.20 26.92 15.00
CA LEU A 253 16.90 26.90 15.68
C LEU A 253 15.84 27.31 14.65
N ILE A 254 14.79 26.51 14.49
CA ILE A 254 13.77 26.76 13.47
C ILE A 254 12.39 26.69 14.11
N ASN A 255 11.70 27.83 14.17
CA ASN A 255 10.26 27.85 14.41
C ASN A 255 9.59 27.31 13.15
N PHE A 256 8.83 26.24 13.26
CA PHE A 256 8.30 25.52 12.13
C PHE A 256 6.83 25.13 12.32
N GLU A 257 6.01 25.42 11.32
CA GLU A 257 4.57 25.16 11.33
C GLU A 257 4.17 24.41 10.06
N LEU A 258 3.57 23.22 10.22
CA LEU A 258 2.97 22.48 9.13
C LEU A 258 1.51 22.93 8.99
N ILE A 259 1.19 23.76 7.99
CA ILE A 259 -0.18 24.29 7.82
C ILE A 259 -1.12 23.19 7.30
N SER A 260 -0.73 22.56 6.20
CA SER A 260 -1.50 21.54 5.50
C SER A 260 -0.63 20.81 4.49
N TRP A 261 -1.14 19.75 3.87
CA TRP A 261 -0.50 19.13 2.72
C TRP A 261 -1.55 18.61 1.73
N LYS A 262 -1.14 18.42 0.49
CA LYS A 262 -1.90 17.74 -0.56
C LYS A 262 -1.32 16.35 -0.73
N SER A 263 -2.11 15.33 -0.43
CA SER A 263 -1.69 13.94 -0.50
C SER A 263 -1.44 13.51 -1.95
N VAL A 264 -0.28 12.89 -2.22
CA VAL A 264 0.06 12.36 -3.55
C VAL A 264 0.19 10.84 -3.46
N THR A 265 -0.70 10.16 -4.18
CA THR A 265 -0.81 8.71 -4.20
C THR A 265 -0.34 8.16 -5.54
N GLN A 266 0.45 7.09 -5.51
CA GLN A 266 0.84 6.34 -6.70
C GLN A 266 -0.21 5.26 -6.97
N ILE A 267 -0.73 5.22 -8.20
CA ILE A 267 -1.80 4.33 -8.64
C ILE A 267 -1.24 3.30 -9.63
N GLY A 268 -1.76 2.08 -9.55
CA GLY A 268 -1.34 0.94 -10.37
C GLY A 268 -0.14 0.18 -9.78
N GLU A 269 0.08 -1.05 -10.27
CA GLU A 269 1.18 -1.91 -9.83
C GLU A 269 2.56 -1.31 -10.14
N ASP A 270 2.67 -0.58 -11.25
CA ASP A 270 3.89 0.10 -11.69
C ASP A 270 4.09 1.47 -11.04
N LYS A 271 3.09 1.96 -10.27
CA LYS A 271 3.13 3.18 -9.47
C LYS A 271 3.41 4.46 -10.27
N LYS A 272 3.12 4.46 -11.57
CA LYS A 272 3.46 5.60 -12.44
C LYS A 272 2.37 6.65 -12.57
N VAL A 273 1.10 6.27 -12.41
CA VAL A 273 0.00 7.24 -12.38
C VAL A 273 0.02 7.93 -11.02
N LEU A 274 0.15 9.25 -11.00
CA LEU A 274 0.17 10.03 -9.76
C LEU A 274 -1.17 10.73 -9.57
N LYS A 275 -1.81 10.52 -8.43
CA LYS A 275 -3.04 11.22 -8.04
C LYS A 275 -2.75 12.12 -6.85
N LYS A 276 -2.79 13.44 -7.07
CA LYS A 276 -2.68 14.48 -6.05
C LYS A 276 -4.07 14.93 -5.62
N THR A 277 -4.45 14.67 -4.38
CA THR A 277 -5.75 15.10 -3.83
C THR A 277 -5.75 16.61 -3.59
N LEU A 278 -6.66 17.33 -4.25
CA LEU A 278 -6.86 18.77 -4.10
C LEU A 278 -7.98 19.08 -3.08
N LYS A 279 -9.03 18.24 -3.07
CA LYS A 279 -10.12 18.27 -2.10
C LYS A 279 -10.44 16.85 -1.68
N GLU A 280 -10.45 16.60 -0.37
CA GLU A 280 -10.85 15.30 0.18
C GLU A 280 -12.32 15.00 -0.15
N GLY A 281 -12.59 13.75 -0.51
CA GLY A 281 -13.95 13.25 -0.67
C GLY A 281 -14.56 12.76 0.64
N GLU A 282 -15.87 12.52 0.59
CA GLU A 282 -16.68 12.08 1.71
C GLU A 282 -16.82 10.55 1.73
N GLY A 283 -17.00 10.00 2.93
CA GLY A 283 -17.17 8.56 3.15
C GLY A 283 -15.91 7.72 2.99
N TYR A 284 -16.10 6.41 3.03
CA TYR A 284 -15.04 5.40 2.94
C TYR A 284 -15.09 4.61 1.62
N GLU A 285 -16.24 4.62 0.95
CA GLU A 285 -16.45 3.84 -0.26
C GLU A 285 -15.76 4.45 -1.48
N LYS A 286 -15.40 3.57 -2.41
CA LYS A 286 -14.85 3.90 -3.71
C LYS A 286 -15.57 3.08 -4.78
N PRO A 287 -15.61 3.55 -6.04
CA PRO A 287 -16.16 2.76 -7.13
C PRO A 287 -15.38 1.45 -7.31
N ASN A 288 -16.07 0.37 -7.70
CA ASN A 288 -15.46 -0.91 -8.07
C ASN A 288 -15.53 -1.13 -9.59
N ASP A 289 -14.96 -2.23 -10.07
CA ASP A 289 -15.03 -2.63 -11.48
C ASP A 289 -16.49 -2.88 -11.90
N GLY A 290 -16.94 -2.19 -12.95
CA GLY A 290 -18.32 -2.18 -13.40
C GLY A 290 -19.21 -1.12 -12.74
N ALA A 291 -18.70 -0.33 -11.81
CA ALA A 291 -19.46 0.79 -11.26
C ALA A 291 -19.83 1.80 -12.36
N ILE A 292 -21.01 2.41 -12.23
CA ILE A 292 -21.37 3.59 -13.01
C ILE A 292 -20.84 4.80 -12.24
N VAL A 293 -19.98 5.60 -12.88
CA VAL A 293 -19.35 6.77 -12.27
C VAL A 293 -19.75 8.03 -13.03
N THR A 294 -19.96 9.11 -12.29
CA THR A 294 -20.27 10.44 -12.82
C THR A 294 -19.13 11.38 -12.42
N VAL A 295 -18.44 11.94 -13.40
CA VAL A 295 -17.26 12.79 -13.16
C VAL A 295 -17.34 14.11 -13.91
N LYS A 296 -16.73 15.15 -13.33
CA LYS A 296 -16.33 16.36 -14.06
C LYS A 296 -14.83 16.29 -14.29
N LEU A 297 -14.36 16.69 -15.46
CA LEU A 297 -12.94 16.62 -15.77
C LEU A 297 -12.47 17.71 -16.71
N ILE A 298 -11.19 18.06 -16.56
CA ILE A 298 -10.44 18.93 -17.45
C ILE A 298 -9.09 18.25 -17.73
N GLY A 299 -8.87 17.81 -18.97
CA GLY A 299 -7.61 17.23 -19.42
C GLY A 299 -6.73 18.28 -20.11
N LYS A 300 -5.47 18.36 -19.67
CA LYS A 300 -4.46 19.33 -20.10
C LYS A 300 -3.15 18.66 -20.50
N LEU A 301 -2.47 19.24 -21.48
CA LEU A 301 -1.07 18.93 -21.79
C LEU A 301 -0.13 19.62 -20.78
N GLN A 302 1.14 19.26 -20.81
CA GLN A 302 2.17 19.83 -19.94
C GLN A 302 2.33 21.36 -20.10
N ASP A 303 2.07 21.90 -21.28
CA ASP A 303 2.09 23.34 -21.57
C ASP A 303 0.83 24.08 -21.10
N GLY A 304 -0.13 23.37 -20.49
CA GLY A 304 -1.41 23.91 -20.02
C GLY A 304 -2.54 23.87 -21.05
N THR A 305 -2.28 23.44 -22.30
CA THR A 305 -3.31 23.35 -23.34
C THR A 305 -4.41 22.37 -22.94
N VAL A 306 -5.65 22.86 -22.84
CA VAL A 306 -6.83 22.03 -22.53
C VAL A 306 -7.26 21.28 -23.78
N PHE A 307 -7.28 19.95 -23.73
CA PHE A 307 -7.69 19.10 -24.86
C PHE A 307 -9.08 18.47 -24.67
N ILE A 308 -9.56 18.36 -23.43
CA ILE A 308 -10.91 17.87 -23.11
C ILE A 308 -11.45 18.57 -21.87
N LYS A 309 -12.75 18.87 -21.85
CA LYS A 309 -13.48 19.42 -20.71
C LYS A 309 -14.90 18.83 -20.69
N LYS A 310 -15.31 18.23 -19.58
CA LYS A 310 -16.64 17.59 -19.40
C LYS A 310 -17.19 17.93 -18.01
N GLY A 311 -18.50 18.16 -17.88
CA GLY A 311 -19.12 18.48 -16.59
C GLY A 311 -18.91 19.91 -16.09
N HIS A 312 -18.49 20.82 -16.96
CA HIS A 312 -18.23 22.23 -16.65
C HIS A 312 -18.88 23.12 -17.71
N ASP A 313 -19.08 24.41 -17.41
CA ASP A 313 -19.66 25.42 -18.34
C ASP A 313 -21.02 24.97 -18.92
N ASP A 314 -21.95 24.54 -18.05
CA ASP A 314 -23.28 24.01 -18.40
C ASP A 314 -23.28 22.73 -19.25
N VAL A 315 -22.13 22.09 -19.44
CA VAL A 315 -22.01 20.76 -20.04
C VAL A 315 -22.30 19.71 -18.98
N GLU A 316 -23.12 18.70 -19.32
CA GLU A 316 -23.42 17.58 -18.42
C GLU A 316 -22.13 16.85 -17.97
N PRO A 317 -22.09 16.38 -16.72
CA PRO A 317 -21.02 15.50 -16.24
C PRO A 317 -20.85 14.27 -17.13
N LEU A 318 -19.62 13.78 -17.23
CA LEU A 318 -19.35 12.54 -17.95
C LEU A 318 -19.78 11.36 -17.09
N GLU A 319 -20.79 10.63 -17.54
CA GLU A 319 -21.17 9.34 -16.99
C GLU A 319 -20.58 8.20 -17.83
N PHE A 320 -19.93 7.24 -17.17
CA PHE A 320 -19.42 6.04 -17.83
C PHE A 320 -19.37 4.85 -16.86
N LYS A 321 -19.26 3.65 -17.40
CA LYS A 321 -19.12 2.40 -16.64
C LYS A 321 -17.63 2.01 -16.60
N THR A 322 -17.11 1.74 -15.40
CA THR A 322 -15.72 1.31 -15.23
C THR A 322 -15.51 -0.10 -15.78
N ASP A 323 -14.27 -0.46 -16.14
CA ASP A 323 -13.92 -1.73 -16.79
C ASP A 323 -14.59 -1.90 -18.18
N GLU A 324 -14.87 -0.78 -18.87
CA GLU A 324 -15.37 -0.76 -20.25
C GLU A 324 -14.41 -0.08 -21.25
N GLU A 325 -13.30 0.50 -20.75
CA GLU A 325 -12.34 1.32 -21.52
C GLU A 325 -13.02 2.48 -22.26
N GLN A 326 -14.01 3.10 -21.62
CA GLN A 326 -14.65 4.33 -22.14
C GLN A 326 -13.74 5.56 -21.97
N VAL A 327 -12.76 5.47 -21.06
CA VAL A 327 -11.72 6.47 -20.83
C VAL A 327 -10.33 5.81 -20.82
N ILE A 328 -9.27 6.62 -20.83
CA ILE A 328 -7.89 6.13 -20.74
C ILE A 328 -7.66 5.40 -19.41
N ASP A 329 -6.85 4.33 -19.45
CA ASP A 329 -6.62 3.41 -18.33
C ASP A 329 -6.15 4.14 -17.05
N GLY A 330 -5.21 5.08 -17.17
CA GLY A 330 -4.72 5.84 -16.01
C GLY A 330 -5.78 6.72 -15.35
N LEU A 331 -6.73 7.24 -16.14
CA LEU A 331 -7.83 8.05 -15.62
C LEU A 331 -8.84 7.17 -14.89
N GLU A 332 -9.22 6.03 -15.47
CA GLU A 332 -10.14 5.08 -14.83
C GLU A 332 -9.55 4.57 -13.50
N ARG A 333 -8.28 4.17 -13.49
CA ARG A 333 -7.60 3.72 -12.26
C ARG A 333 -7.54 4.80 -11.19
N ALA A 334 -7.33 6.05 -11.58
CA ALA A 334 -7.34 7.16 -10.63
C ALA A 334 -8.73 7.35 -10.02
N ILE A 335 -9.79 7.29 -10.84
CA ILE A 335 -11.20 7.41 -10.40
C ILE A 335 -11.59 6.26 -9.46
N LEU A 336 -11.17 5.03 -9.73
CA LEU A 336 -11.36 3.88 -8.83
C LEU A 336 -10.68 4.08 -7.46
N ALA A 337 -9.66 4.95 -7.38
CA ALA A 337 -8.99 5.29 -6.14
C ALA A 337 -9.57 6.53 -5.43
N MET A 338 -10.59 7.18 -6.00
CA MET A 338 -11.24 8.38 -5.47
C MET A 338 -12.47 8.07 -4.62
N LYS A 339 -12.77 8.97 -3.68
CA LYS A 339 -14.01 9.00 -2.90
C LYS A 339 -15.04 9.94 -3.54
N LYS A 340 -16.31 9.79 -3.17
CA LYS A 340 -17.39 10.71 -3.61
C LYS A 340 -17.05 12.15 -3.20
N GLY A 341 -17.19 13.10 -4.11
CA GLY A 341 -16.87 14.52 -3.91
C GLY A 341 -15.38 14.87 -3.90
N GLU A 342 -14.48 13.89 -4.07
CA GLU A 342 -13.04 14.12 -4.14
C GLU A 342 -12.67 14.88 -5.42
N VAL A 343 -11.78 15.85 -5.30
CA VAL A 343 -11.16 16.55 -6.44
C VAL A 343 -9.68 16.23 -6.44
N ALA A 344 -9.15 15.77 -7.57
CA ALA A 344 -7.76 15.37 -7.70
C ALA A 344 -7.14 15.86 -9.01
N LEU A 345 -5.84 16.16 -8.97
CA LEU A 345 -4.99 16.32 -10.13
C LEU A 345 -4.26 15.00 -10.40
N VAL A 346 -4.49 14.42 -11.57
CA VAL A 346 -3.95 13.13 -11.99
C VAL A 346 -2.92 13.34 -13.09
N THR A 347 -1.68 12.93 -12.85
CA THR A 347 -0.61 12.90 -13.85
C THR A 347 -0.50 11.51 -14.44
N ILE A 348 -0.74 11.38 -15.74
CA ILE A 348 -0.83 10.09 -16.42
C ILE A 348 0.27 10.02 -17.50
N PRO A 349 1.22 9.08 -17.39
CA PRO A 349 2.25 8.89 -18.41
C PRO A 349 1.66 8.22 -19.67
N PRO A 350 2.36 8.28 -20.82
CA PRO A 350 1.80 7.87 -22.10
C PRO A 350 1.29 6.43 -22.16
N GLU A 351 1.96 5.50 -21.49
CA GLU A 351 1.61 4.08 -21.39
C GLU A 351 0.23 3.84 -20.75
N HIS A 352 -0.26 4.79 -19.96
CA HIS A 352 -1.58 4.77 -19.33
C HIS A 352 -2.55 5.81 -19.91
N ALA A 353 -2.11 6.56 -20.93
CA ALA A 353 -2.88 7.59 -21.60
C ALA A 353 -3.17 7.22 -23.07
N PHE A 354 -2.65 7.99 -24.02
CA PHE A 354 -2.90 7.82 -25.46
C PHE A 354 -1.79 7.06 -26.21
N GLY A 355 -0.76 6.59 -25.49
CA GLY A 355 0.33 5.78 -26.02
C GLY A 355 1.14 6.49 -27.11
N SER A 356 1.62 5.69 -28.08
CA SER A 356 2.50 6.15 -29.17
C SER A 356 1.74 6.68 -30.39
N THR A 357 0.44 6.96 -30.26
CA THR A 357 -0.40 7.45 -31.36
C THR A 357 -0.97 8.82 -31.01
N GLN A 358 -1.12 9.68 -32.01
CA GLN A 358 -1.81 10.94 -31.83
C GLN A 358 -3.29 10.68 -31.52
N SER A 359 -3.88 11.53 -30.67
CA SER A 359 -5.28 11.41 -30.30
C SER A 359 -6.00 12.75 -30.51
N LYS A 360 -7.01 12.76 -31.37
CA LYS A 360 -7.85 13.95 -31.57
C LYS A 360 -8.91 14.00 -30.47
N GLN A 361 -8.87 15.03 -29.63
CA GLN A 361 -9.82 15.26 -28.56
C GLN A 361 -10.72 16.44 -28.94
N ASP A 362 -11.73 16.72 -28.11
CA ASP A 362 -12.77 17.71 -28.42
C ASP A 362 -12.21 19.12 -28.66
N LEU A 363 -11.17 19.50 -27.90
CA LEU A 363 -10.62 20.87 -27.92
C LEU A 363 -9.24 20.96 -28.58
N ALA A 364 -8.44 19.89 -28.52
CA ALA A 364 -7.10 19.88 -29.09
C ALA A 364 -6.64 18.47 -29.48
N VAL A 365 -5.51 18.38 -30.19
CA VAL A 365 -4.86 17.10 -30.49
C VAL A 365 -3.82 16.83 -29.41
N VAL A 366 -3.84 15.62 -28.86
CA VAL A 366 -2.79 15.11 -27.97
C VAL A 366 -1.71 14.43 -28.80
N PRO A 367 -0.46 14.92 -28.78
CA PRO A 367 0.65 14.30 -29.52
C PRO A 367 0.96 12.88 -29.01
N PRO A 368 1.57 12.02 -29.84
CA PRO A 368 2.13 10.74 -29.40
C PRO A 368 3.06 10.89 -28.20
N ASN A 369 3.06 9.91 -27.30
CA ASN A 369 3.95 9.84 -26.14
C ASN A 369 3.83 11.05 -25.18
N SER A 370 2.66 11.69 -25.11
CA SER A 370 2.42 12.82 -24.20
C SER A 370 2.04 12.36 -22.80
N VAL A 371 2.66 12.96 -21.77
CA VAL A 371 2.14 12.94 -20.41
C VAL A 371 0.94 13.90 -20.35
N VAL A 372 -0.17 13.45 -19.78
CA VAL A 372 -1.40 14.24 -19.66
C VAL A 372 -1.77 14.46 -18.21
N TYR A 373 -2.39 15.60 -17.95
CA TYR A 373 -2.81 16.03 -16.61
C TYR A 373 -4.33 16.16 -16.60
N TYR A 374 -4.99 15.49 -15.67
CA TYR A 374 -6.43 15.57 -15.50
C TYR A 374 -6.78 16.16 -14.15
N GLU A 375 -7.51 17.26 -14.14
CA GLU A 375 -8.24 17.69 -12.95
C GLU A 375 -9.61 17.00 -12.97
N VAL A 376 -9.92 16.19 -11.96
CA VAL A 376 -11.10 15.32 -11.92
C VAL A 376 -11.85 15.53 -10.61
N GLU A 377 -13.17 15.70 -10.69
CA GLU A 377 -14.10 15.64 -9.57
C GLU A 377 -14.96 14.37 -9.71
N LEU A 378 -14.90 13.47 -8.72
CA LEU A 378 -15.80 12.32 -8.67
C LEU A 378 -17.12 12.75 -8.03
N VAL A 379 -18.13 13.09 -8.84
CA VAL A 379 -19.41 13.63 -8.37
C VAL A 379 -20.21 12.56 -7.62
N SER A 380 -20.38 11.39 -8.25
CA SER A 380 -21.13 10.27 -7.71
C SER A 380 -20.71 8.96 -8.36
N PHE A 381 -21.05 7.84 -7.72
CA PHE A 381 -20.93 6.52 -8.32
C PHE A 381 -21.99 5.58 -7.75
N VAL A 382 -22.33 4.56 -8.54
CA VAL A 382 -23.13 3.40 -8.15
C VAL A 382 -22.26 2.17 -8.36
N LYS A 383 -21.89 1.48 -7.27
CA LYS A 383 -21.06 0.28 -7.35
C LYS A 383 -21.79 -0.82 -8.11
N GLU A 384 -21.05 -1.62 -8.86
CA GLU A 384 -21.58 -2.90 -9.33
C GLU A 384 -21.78 -3.79 -8.08
N LYS A 385 -22.94 -4.43 -7.97
CA LYS A 385 -23.20 -5.37 -6.87
C LYS A 385 -22.17 -6.49 -6.89
N GLU A 386 -21.67 -6.87 -5.72
CA GLU A 386 -20.79 -8.02 -5.57
C GLU A 386 -21.61 -9.31 -5.47
N SER A 387 -20.96 -10.46 -5.72
CA SER A 387 -21.68 -11.74 -5.78
C SER A 387 -22.36 -12.13 -4.47
N TRP A 388 -21.86 -11.68 -3.32
CA TRP A 388 -22.49 -11.95 -2.01
C TRP A 388 -23.69 -11.04 -1.71
N ASP A 389 -23.80 -9.89 -2.38
CA ASP A 389 -24.92 -8.94 -2.25
C ASP A 389 -26.09 -9.28 -3.18
N MET A 390 -25.95 -10.34 -3.99
CA MET A 390 -26.96 -10.80 -4.94
C MET A 390 -27.67 -12.07 -4.45
N ASN A 391 -28.99 -12.12 -4.63
CA ASN A 391 -29.74 -13.37 -4.50
C ASN A 391 -29.48 -14.32 -5.71
N ASN A 392 -29.96 -15.57 -5.64
CA ASN A 392 -29.70 -16.56 -6.70
C ASN A 392 -30.22 -16.12 -8.07
N ILE A 393 -31.40 -15.50 -8.14
CA ILE A 393 -32.02 -15.03 -9.38
C ILE A 393 -31.19 -13.88 -9.97
N GLU A 394 -30.82 -12.90 -9.15
CA GLU A 394 -29.97 -11.78 -9.55
C GLU A 394 -28.61 -12.25 -10.08
N LYS A 395 -28.02 -13.30 -9.48
CA LYS A 395 -26.76 -13.90 -9.99
C LYS A 395 -26.93 -14.47 -11.40
N ILE A 396 -28.01 -15.21 -11.64
CA ILE A 396 -28.30 -15.82 -12.95
C ILE A 396 -28.56 -14.72 -14.00
N GLU A 397 -29.35 -13.71 -13.66
CA GLU A 397 -29.63 -12.57 -14.54
C GLU A 397 -28.37 -11.75 -14.85
N ALA A 398 -27.56 -11.45 -13.83
CA ALA A 398 -26.29 -10.75 -13.99
C ALA A 398 -25.31 -11.54 -14.87
N ALA A 399 -25.21 -12.85 -14.67
CA ALA A 399 -24.39 -13.71 -15.52
C ALA A 399 -24.90 -13.75 -16.97
N ALA A 400 -26.22 -13.79 -17.18
CA ALA A 400 -26.81 -13.76 -18.51
C ALA A 400 -26.51 -12.43 -19.22
N LYS A 401 -26.63 -11.30 -18.52
CA LYS A 401 -26.27 -9.97 -19.02
C LYS A 401 -24.78 -9.89 -19.40
N LYS A 402 -23.88 -10.34 -18.53
CA LYS A 402 -22.42 -10.36 -18.80
C LYS A 402 -22.08 -11.25 -20.01
N LYS A 403 -22.78 -12.37 -20.19
CA LYS A 403 -22.63 -13.21 -21.39
C LYS A 403 -23.05 -12.46 -22.65
N GLU A 404 -24.15 -11.71 -22.65
CA GLU A 404 -24.55 -10.91 -23.81
C GLU A 404 -23.58 -9.75 -24.11
N GLU A 405 -23.05 -9.09 -23.09
CA GLU A 405 -21.95 -8.12 -23.25
C GLU A 405 -20.72 -8.77 -23.91
N GLY A 406 -20.34 -9.97 -23.46
CA GLY A 406 -19.29 -10.78 -24.07
C GLY A 406 -19.57 -11.12 -25.54
N ASN A 407 -20.83 -11.46 -25.88
CA ASN A 407 -21.25 -11.74 -27.26
C ASN A 407 -21.09 -10.50 -28.15
N ALA A 408 -21.48 -9.32 -27.65
CA ALA A 408 -21.32 -8.06 -28.38
C ALA A 408 -19.84 -7.76 -28.65
N LEU A 409 -18.98 -7.91 -27.64
CA LEU A 409 -17.53 -7.71 -27.77
C LEU A 409 -16.88 -8.73 -28.73
N PHE A 410 -17.35 -9.97 -28.71
CA PHE A 410 -16.88 -11.00 -29.62
C PHE A 410 -17.16 -10.64 -31.08
N LYS A 411 -18.37 -10.13 -31.36
CA LYS A 411 -18.76 -9.64 -32.70
C LYS A 411 -17.89 -8.45 -33.16
N LEU A 412 -17.46 -7.60 -32.22
CA LEU A 412 -16.54 -6.49 -32.50
C LEU A 412 -15.06 -6.93 -32.63
N GLY A 413 -14.75 -8.22 -32.52
CA GLY A 413 -13.38 -8.75 -32.60
C GLY A 413 -12.53 -8.49 -31.34
N LYS A 414 -13.11 -7.98 -30.26
CA LYS A 414 -12.41 -7.69 -29.00
C LYS A 414 -12.35 -8.94 -28.11
N PHE A 415 -11.65 -9.98 -28.58
CA PHE A 415 -11.67 -11.32 -27.97
C PHE A 415 -11.17 -11.36 -26.52
N ALA A 416 -10.14 -10.59 -26.16
CA ALA A 416 -9.64 -10.54 -24.78
C ALA A 416 -10.69 -9.99 -23.80
N LYS A 417 -11.45 -8.97 -24.21
CA LYS A 417 -12.52 -8.41 -23.38
C LYS A 417 -13.72 -9.33 -23.30
N ALA A 418 -14.11 -9.92 -24.44
CA ALA A 418 -15.18 -10.90 -24.49
C ALA A 418 -14.88 -12.07 -23.53
N SER A 419 -13.64 -12.57 -23.54
CA SER A 419 -13.14 -13.58 -22.60
C SER A 419 -13.35 -13.18 -21.14
N LYS A 420 -12.87 -12.00 -20.72
CA LYS A 420 -13.09 -11.47 -19.36
C LYS A 420 -14.58 -11.40 -18.98
N ARG A 421 -15.46 -11.00 -19.90
CA ARG A 421 -16.91 -10.94 -19.63
C ARG A 421 -17.52 -12.33 -19.41
N TYR A 422 -17.13 -13.33 -20.20
CA TYR A 422 -17.57 -14.71 -19.99
C TYR A 422 -17.02 -15.32 -18.69
N GLU A 423 -15.77 -15.04 -18.34
CA GLU A 423 -15.17 -15.46 -17.06
C GLU A 423 -15.92 -14.86 -15.87
N LYS A 424 -16.20 -13.55 -15.90
CA LYS A 424 -17.03 -12.87 -14.87
C LYS A 424 -18.44 -13.49 -14.79
N ALA A 425 -19.06 -13.77 -15.94
CA ALA A 425 -20.37 -14.42 -15.99
C ALA A 425 -20.36 -15.81 -15.34
N ALA A 426 -19.37 -16.65 -15.68
CA ALA A 426 -19.25 -18.00 -15.13
C ALA A 426 -18.96 -17.99 -13.62
N LYS A 427 -18.16 -17.03 -13.15
CA LYS A 427 -17.80 -16.87 -11.74
C LYS A 427 -19.01 -16.51 -10.86
N LEU A 428 -19.91 -15.66 -11.35
CA LEU A 428 -21.12 -15.26 -10.61
C LEU A 428 -22.01 -16.44 -10.21
N ILE A 429 -22.00 -17.49 -11.02
CA ILE A 429 -22.85 -18.67 -10.86
C ILE A 429 -22.06 -19.93 -10.48
N GLU A 430 -20.74 -19.84 -10.25
CA GLU A 430 -19.85 -21.00 -10.05
C GLU A 430 -20.28 -21.86 -8.87
N HIS A 431 -20.55 -21.25 -7.72
CA HIS A 431 -21.05 -21.92 -6.52
C HIS A 431 -22.58 -21.91 -6.49
N ASP A 432 -23.19 -23.06 -6.72
CA ASP A 432 -24.65 -23.26 -6.82
C ASP A 432 -25.23 -24.10 -5.66
N SER A 433 -24.51 -24.17 -4.52
CA SER A 433 -24.96 -24.95 -3.35
C SER A 433 -26.30 -24.48 -2.79
N SER A 434 -26.57 -23.17 -2.87
CA SER A 434 -27.82 -22.54 -2.41
C SER A 434 -28.95 -22.53 -3.46
N PHE A 435 -28.73 -23.07 -4.66
CA PHE A 435 -29.66 -22.94 -5.79
C PHE A 435 -30.72 -24.04 -5.75
N SER A 436 -31.96 -23.71 -6.16
CA SER A 436 -33.01 -24.70 -6.45
C SER A 436 -32.60 -25.59 -7.63
N ASP A 437 -33.31 -26.70 -7.86
CA ASP A 437 -33.01 -27.59 -8.98
C ASP A 437 -33.24 -26.92 -10.35
N GLU A 438 -34.26 -26.07 -10.46
CA GLU A 438 -34.51 -25.26 -11.66
C GLU A 438 -33.38 -24.23 -11.88
N GLU A 439 -32.98 -23.53 -10.81
CA GLU A 439 -31.90 -22.54 -10.84
C GLU A 439 -30.55 -23.20 -11.19
N LYS A 440 -30.27 -24.39 -10.65
CA LYS A 440 -29.08 -25.20 -11.02
C LYS A 440 -29.10 -25.57 -12.49
N GLN A 441 -30.23 -25.97 -13.04
CA GLN A 441 -30.34 -26.31 -14.46
C GLN A 441 -30.10 -25.09 -15.36
N GLN A 442 -30.65 -23.92 -15.01
CA GLN A 442 -30.42 -22.67 -15.73
C GLN A 442 -28.95 -22.23 -15.63
N SER A 443 -28.38 -22.24 -14.41
CA SER A 443 -26.98 -21.93 -14.14
C SER A 443 -26.03 -22.86 -14.91
N LYS A 444 -26.29 -24.17 -14.93
CA LYS A 444 -25.50 -25.16 -15.66
C LYS A 444 -25.48 -24.87 -17.16
N ALA A 445 -26.63 -24.63 -17.78
CA ALA A 445 -26.71 -24.29 -19.21
C ALA A 445 -25.96 -22.98 -19.53
N LEU A 446 -26.05 -22.00 -18.63
CA LEU A 446 -25.36 -20.72 -18.76
C LEU A 446 -23.84 -20.88 -18.62
N LYS A 447 -23.35 -21.64 -17.63
CA LYS A 447 -21.93 -22.00 -17.43
C LYS A 447 -21.34 -22.65 -18.69
N VAL A 448 -22.04 -23.64 -19.24
CA VAL A 448 -21.61 -24.34 -20.46
C VAL A 448 -21.46 -23.34 -21.61
N THR A 449 -22.43 -22.45 -21.80
CA THR A 449 -22.40 -21.45 -22.86
C THR A 449 -21.26 -20.45 -22.69
N CYS A 450 -21.06 -19.94 -21.46
CA CYS A 450 -19.96 -19.03 -21.15
C CYS A 450 -18.59 -19.68 -21.39
N ASN A 451 -18.35 -20.89 -20.86
CA ASN A 451 -17.09 -21.61 -21.04
C ASN A 451 -16.81 -21.92 -22.52
N LEU A 452 -17.83 -22.31 -23.27
CA LEU A 452 -17.71 -22.55 -24.71
C LEU A 452 -17.32 -21.26 -25.45
N ASN A 453 -18.02 -20.16 -25.19
CA ASN A 453 -17.75 -18.88 -25.85
C ASN A 453 -16.37 -18.33 -25.44
N ASP A 454 -15.98 -18.50 -24.18
CA ASP A 454 -14.65 -18.14 -23.71
C ASP A 454 -13.56 -18.99 -24.38
N ALA A 455 -13.76 -20.31 -24.51
CA ALA A 455 -12.84 -21.17 -25.27
C ALA A 455 -12.68 -20.69 -26.72
N ALA A 456 -13.76 -20.21 -27.35
CA ALA A 456 -13.67 -19.60 -28.67
C ALA A 456 -12.84 -18.31 -28.69
N CYS A 457 -12.95 -17.47 -27.65
CA CYS A 457 -12.08 -16.30 -27.46
C CYS A 457 -10.61 -16.74 -27.31
N LYS A 458 -10.32 -17.69 -26.42
CA LYS A 458 -8.96 -18.19 -26.16
C LYS A 458 -8.32 -18.78 -27.43
N LEU A 459 -9.08 -19.51 -28.26
CA LEU A 459 -8.62 -19.96 -29.58
C LEU A 459 -8.21 -18.79 -30.50
N LYS A 460 -9.00 -17.70 -30.53
CA LYS A 460 -8.67 -16.49 -31.32
C LYS A 460 -7.44 -15.75 -30.77
N LEU A 461 -7.24 -15.79 -29.46
CA LEU A 461 -6.08 -15.20 -28.76
C LEU A 461 -4.84 -16.10 -28.79
N LYS A 462 -4.94 -17.31 -29.37
CA LYS A 462 -3.88 -18.33 -29.40
C LYS A 462 -3.49 -18.87 -28.02
N ASP A 463 -4.35 -18.71 -27.03
CA ASP A 463 -4.21 -19.35 -25.73
C ASP A 463 -4.84 -20.74 -25.77
N TYR A 464 -4.16 -21.66 -26.45
CA TYR A 464 -4.68 -22.98 -26.73
C TYR A 464 -4.80 -23.85 -25.47
N LYS A 465 -3.92 -23.64 -24.48
CA LYS A 465 -3.95 -24.39 -23.21
C LYS A 465 -5.24 -24.09 -22.45
N GLU A 466 -5.57 -22.81 -22.27
CA GLU A 466 -6.78 -22.44 -21.54
C GLU A 466 -8.04 -22.79 -22.35
N ALA A 467 -8.01 -22.66 -23.68
CA ALA A 467 -9.10 -23.12 -24.54
C ALA A 467 -9.42 -24.62 -24.33
N ALA A 468 -8.39 -25.48 -24.27
CA ALA A 468 -8.57 -26.92 -24.04
C ALA A 468 -9.11 -27.22 -22.64
N LYS A 469 -8.66 -26.49 -21.62
CA LYS A 469 -9.13 -26.61 -20.24
C LYS A 469 -10.61 -26.22 -20.10
N LEU A 470 -11.02 -25.10 -20.68
CA LEU A 470 -12.42 -24.66 -20.69
C LEU A 470 -13.34 -25.68 -21.39
N CYS A 471 -12.91 -26.23 -22.53
CA CYS A 471 -13.67 -27.28 -23.22
C CYS A 471 -13.73 -28.57 -22.39
N THR A 472 -12.69 -28.91 -21.64
CA THR A 472 -12.70 -30.08 -20.74
C THR A 472 -13.69 -29.89 -19.60
N LYS A 473 -13.76 -28.72 -18.97
CA LYS A 473 -14.77 -28.36 -17.96
C LYS A 473 -16.20 -28.53 -18.51
N VAL A 474 -16.42 -28.16 -19.78
CA VAL A 474 -17.71 -28.39 -20.46
C VAL A 474 -17.99 -29.90 -20.65
N LEU A 475 -16.99 -30.68 -21.06
CA LEU A 475 -17.15 -32.12 -21.34
C LEU A 475 -17.29 -33.00 -20.09
N GLU A 476 -16.77 -32.56 -18.94
CA GLU A 476 -17.06 -33.17 -17.63
C GLU A 476 -18.54 -33.09 -17.30
N THR A 477 -19.21 -32.03 -17.77
CA THR A 477 -20.62 -31.76 -17.53
C THR A 477 -21.51 -32.33 -18.65
N GLU A 478 -21.08 -32.19 -19.91
CA GLU A 478 -21.78 -32.58 -21.13
C GLU A 478 -20.84 -33.37 -22.04
N SER A 479 -20.63 -34.66 -21.73
CA SER A 479 -19.64 -35.50 -22.41
C SER A 479 -19.87 -35.73 -23.91
N ARG A 480 -21.07 -35.38 -24.42
CA ARG A 480 -21.47 -35.46 -25.83
C ARG A 480 -21.57 -34.09 -26.52
N ASN A 481 -21.03 -33.02 -25.94
CA ASN A 481 -21.06 -31.69 -26.55
C ASN A 481 -20.10 -31.58 -27.74
N VAL A 482 -20.65 -31.63 -28.96
CA VAL A 482 -19.88 -31.59 -30.22
C VAL A 482 -19.03 -30.33 -30.36
N LYS A 483 -19.55 -29.16 -29.91
CA LYS A 483 -18.81 -27.90 -29.97
C LYS A 483 -17.58 -27.89 -29.06
N ALA A 484 -17.70 -28.47 -27.86
CA ALA A 484 -16.57 -28.59 -26.94
C ALA A 484 -15.50 -29.55 -27.48
N LEU A 485 -15.90 -30.73 -27.99
CA LEU A 485 -14.98 -31.67 -28.63
C LEU A 485 -14.26 -31.03 -29.81
N TYR A 486 -15.01 -30.36 -30.69
CA TYR A 486 -14.44 -29.68 -31.86
C TYR A 486 -13.43 -28.59 -31.48
N ARG A 487 -13.78 -27.70 -30.54
CA ARG A 487 -12.89 -26.61 -30.10
C ARG A 487 -11.68 -27.12 -29.33
N ARG A 488 -11.83 -28.17 -28.53
CA ARG A 488 -10.71 -28.82 -27.83
C ARG A 488 -9.75 -29.48 -28.81
N ALA A 489 -10.26 -30.14 -29.84
CA ALA A 489 -9.44 -30.67 -30.92
C ALA A 489 -8.67 -29.58 -31.67
N GLN A 490 -9.31 -28.42 -31.94
CA GLN A 490 -8.60 -27.28 -32.53
C GLN A 490 -7.45 -26.79 -31.65
N ALA A 491 -7.65 -26.73 -30.33
CA ALA A 491 -6.60 -26.38 -29.39
C ALA A 491 -5.45 -27.40 -29.39
N TYR A 492 -5.76 -28.70 -29.27
CA TYR A 492 -4.76 -29.78 -29.33
C TYR A 492 -3.99 -29.79 -30.65
N ASN A 493 -4.66 -29.53 -31.77
CA ASN A 493 -4.02 -29.42 -33.08
C ASN A 493 -2.98 -28.28 -33.16
N GLN A 494 -3.16 -27.21 -32.38
CA GLN A 494 -2.21 -26.10 -32.27
C GLN A 494 -1.11 -26.37 -31.23
N LEU A 495 -1.40 -27.17 -30.21
CA LEU A 495 -0.43 -27.64 -29.21
C LEU A 495 0.44 -28.82 -29.72
N ALA A 496 0.16 -29.32 -30.93
CA ALA A 496 0.76 -30.52 -31.52
C ALA A 496 0.45 -31.84 -30.79
N ASP A 497 -0.61 -31.86 -29.96
CA ASP A 497 -1.15 -33.06 -29.33
C ASP A 497 -2.09 -33.80 -30.30
N LEU A 498 -1.53 -34.29 -31.41
CA LEU A 498 -2.33 -34.76 -32.56
C LEU A 498 -3.23 -35.96 -32.20
N ASP A 499 -2.76 -36.88 -31.35
CA ASP A 499 -3.53 -38.05 -30.95
C ASP A 499 -4.79 -37.68 -30.15
N LEU A 500 -4.66 -36.71 -29.23
CA LEU A 500 -5.79 -36.18 -28.47
C LEU A 500 -6.77 -35.43 -29.37
N ALA A 501 -6.26 -34.67 -30.34
CA ALA A 501 -7.09 -34.00 -31.34
C ALA A 501 -7.88 -35.01 -32.19
N GLU A 502 -7.26 -36.13 -32.59
CA GLU A 502 -7.94 -37.16 -33.38
C GLU A 502 -9.03 -37.86 -32.56
N LEU A 503 -8.77 -38.15 -31.29
CA LEU A 503 -9.75 -38.74 -30.38
C LEU A 503 -11.01 -37.86 -30.27
N ASP A 504 -10.84 -36.56 -30.04
CA ASP A 504 -11.94 -35.63 -29.90
C ASP A 504 -12.74 -35.46 -31.21
N ILE A 505 -12.06 -35.39 -32.36
CA ILE A 505 -12.72 -35.29 -33.67
C ILE A 505 -13.51 -36.54 -34.01
N LYS A 506 -12.96 -37.73 -33.75
CA LYS A 506 -13.67 -39.00 -33.96
C LYS A 506 -14.92 -39.06 -33.09
N LYS A 507 -14.78 -38.75 -31.81
CA LYS A 507 -15.93 -38.70 -30.88
C LYS A 507 -16.97 -37.67 -31.33
N ALA A 508 -16.56 -36.52 -31.86
CA ALA A 508 -17.49 -35.53 -32.41
C ALA A 508 -18.24 -36.06 -33.64
N LEU A 509 -17.57 -36.76 -34.56
CA LEU A 509 -18.19 -37.38 -35.75
C LEU A 509 -19.05 -38.61 -35.41
N GLU A 510 -18.77 -39.31 -34.32
CA GLU A 510 -19.65 -40.38 -33.82
C GLU A 510 -21.00 -39.82 -33.33
N ILE A 511 -21.00 -38.59 -32.81
CA ILE A 511 -22.20 -37.93 -32.30
C ILE A 511 -22.96 -37.20 -33.42
N ASP A 512 -22.24 -36.48 -34.28
CA ASP A 512 -22.78 -35.74 -35.43
C ASP A 512 -22.00 -36.09 -36.70
N PRO A 513 -22.36 -37.20 -37.37
CA PRO A 513 -21.64 -37.69 -38.55
C PRO A 513 -21.71 -36.75 -39.75
N ASP A 514 -22.64 -35.79 -39.79
CA ASP A 514 -22.82 -34.88 -40.92
C ASP A 514 -22.20 -33.51 -40.72
N ASN A 515 -21.52 -33.31 -39.59
CA ASN A 515 -20.87 -32.05 -39.27
C ASN A 515 -19.74 -31.71 -40.28
N ARG A 516 -20.02 -30.76 -41.17
CA ARG A 516 -19.09 -30.34 -42.23
C ARG A 516 -17.79 -29.74 -41.67
N GLU A 517 -17.87 -28.97 -40.59
CA GLU A 517 -16.70 -28.31 -39.98
C GLU A 517 -15.77 -29.33 -39.34
N VAL A 518 -16.31 -30.29 -38.60
CA VAL A 518 -15.54 -31.37 -37.98
C VAL A 518 -14.90 -32.27 -39.05
N LYS A 519 -15.64 -32.60 -40.14
CA LYS A 519 -15.08 -33.36 -41.28
C LYS A 519 -13.91 -32.64 -41.94
N LEU A 520 -13.99 -31.32 -42.09
CA LEU A 520 -12.92 -30.53 -42.69
C LEU A 520 -11.68 -30.52 -41.79
N GLU A 521 -11.86 -30.28 -40.49
CA GLU A 521 -10.77 -30.31 -39.52
C GLU A 521 -10.11 -31.69 -39.44
N TYR A 522 -10.89 -32.77 -39.54
CA TYR A 522 -10.34 -34.13 -39.56
C TYR A 522 -9.39 -34.37 -40.73
N ARG A 523 -9.75 -33.87 -41.93
CA ARG A 523 -8.88 -33.96 -43.12
C ARG A 523 -7.58 -33.19 -42.89
N THR A 524 -7.68 -31.98 -42.36
CA THR A 524 -6.51 -31.14 -42.03
C THR A 524 -5.62 -31.80 -40.98
N LEU A 525 -6.21 -32.39 -39.94
CA LEU A 525 -5.49 -33.14 -38.91
C LEU A 525 -4.76 -34.36 -39.50
N LYS A 526 -5.43 -35.15 -40.35
CA LYS A 526 -4.80 -36.30 -41.02
C LYS A 526 -3.62 -35.90 -41.91
N GLN A 527 -3.73 -34.77 -42.61
CA GLN A 527 -2.62 -34.24 -43.39
C GLN A 527 -1.43 -33.86 -42.48
N LYS A 528 -1.69 -33.13 -41.39
CA LYS A 528 -0.67 -32.77 -40.40
C LYS A 528 0.00 -33.98 -39.77
N MET A 529 -0.76 -35.00 -39.39
CA MET A 529 -0.20 -36.26 -38.85
C MET A 529 0.72 -36.96 -39.85
N LYS A 530 0.31 -37.00 -41.13
CA LYS A 530 1.16 -37.59 -42.18
C LYS A 530 2.46 -36.82 -42.37
N GLU A 531 2.39 -35.48 -42.32
CA GLU A 531 3.57 -34.62 -42.39
C GLU A 531 4.48 -34.77 -41.16
N TYR A 532 3.88 -34.85 -39.97
CA TYR A 532 4.58 -35.08 -38.70
C TYR A 532 5.32 -36.43 -38.73
N ASN A 533 4.61 -37.53 -39.03
CA ASN A 533 5.20 -38.87 -39.11
C ASN A 533 6.30 -38.95 -40.19
N LYS A 534 6.14 -38.24 -41.31
CA LYS A 534 7.19 -38.17 -42.34
C LYS A 534 8.44 -37.44 -41.85
N LYS A 535 8.27 -36.35 -41.11
CA LYS A 535 9.38 -35.60 -40.50
C LYS A 535 10.06 -36.44 -39.42
N ASP A 536 9.29 -37.12 -38.59
CA ASP A 536 9.76 -37.94 -37.48
C ASP A 536 10.53 -39.17 -37.99
N ALA A 537 9.98 -39.89 -38.97
CA ALA A 537 10.68 -40.99 -39.63
C ALA A 537 12.00 -40.54 -40.29
N LYS A 538 12.04 -39.33 -40.87
CA LYS A 538 13.27 -38.76 -41.43
C LYS A 538 14.27 -38.38 -40.34
N PHE A 539 13.80 -37.81 -39.23
CA PHE A 539 14.62 -37.43 -38.09
C PHE A 539 15.26 -38.65 -37.43
N TYR A 540 14.44 -39.65 -37.06
CA TYR A 540 14.92 -40.92 -36.52
C TYR A 540 15.80 -41.68 -37.51
N GLY A 541 15.42 -41.75 -38.80
CA GLY A 541 16.25 -42.37 -39.82
C GLY A 541 17.65 -41.75 -39.95
N ASN A 542 17.74 -40.41 -39.88
CA ASN A 542 19.02 -39.71 -39.85
C ASN A 542 19.80 -39.95 -38.56
N MET A 543 19.11 -40.05 -37.42
CA MET A 543 19.71 -40.32 -36.11
C MET A 543 20.28 -41.74 -36.02
N PHE A 544 19.53 -42.75 -36.48
CA PHE A 544 19.98 -44.13 -36.61
C PHE A 544 21.17 -44.25 -37.56
N ALA A 545 21.13 -43.60 -38.73
CA ALA A 545 22.25 -43.59 -39.67
C ALA A 545 23.52 -42.96 -39.07
N LYS A 546 23.36 -41.99 -38.15
CA LYS A 546 24.47 -41.37 -37.42
C LYS A 546 25.01 -42.28 -36.32
N TRP A 547 24.14 -42.94 -35.56
CA TRP A 547 24.54 -43.92 -34.54
C TRP A 547 25.21 -45.17 -35.13
N SER A 548 24.69 -45.74 -36.21
CA SER A 548 25.37 -46.85 -36.88
C SER A 548 26.76 -46.48 -37.40
N LYS A 549 27.01 -45.22 -37.77
CA LYS A 549 28.35 -44.74 -38.14
C LYS A 549 29.27 -44.57 -36.94
N VAL A 550 28.73 -44.26 -35.76
CA VAL A 550 29.49 -44.20 -34.50
C VAL A 550 29.82 -45.62 -34.02
N ASP A 551 28.86 -46.54 -34.03
CA ASP A 551 29.09 -47.95 -33.69
C ASP A 551 30.11 -48.63 -34.63
N GLN A 552 30.04 -48.34 -35.93
CA GLN A 552 31.04 -48.83 -36.91
C GLN A 552 32.43 -48.21 -36.70
N ALA A 553 32.51 -46.99 -36.18
CA ALA A 553 33.79 -46.36 -35.83
C ALA A 553 34.37 -46.98 -34.54
N GLU A 554 33.55 -47.26 -33.53
CA GLU A 554 33.97 -47.91 -32.28
C GLU A 554 34.37 -49.38 -32.51
N SER A 555 33.65 -50.14 -33.34
CA SER A 555 34.01 -51.53 -33.69
C SER A 555 35.32 -51.61 -34.47
N ASN A 556 35.57 -50.67 -35.39
CA ASN A 556 36.83 -50.59 -36.13
C ASN A 556 38.02 -50.16 -35.24
N THR A 557 37.76 -49.44 -34.15
CA THR A 557 38.81 -49.07 -33.18
C THR A 557 39.15 -50.25 -32.27
N GLY A 558 38.15 -51.03 -31.85
CA GLY A 558 38.35 -52.29 -31.11
C GLY A 558 39.06 -53.39 -31.92
N ALA A 559 38.74 -53.53 -33.21
CA ALA A 559 39.42 -54.48 -34.10
C ALA A 559 40.90 -54.10 -34.35
N LYS A 560 41.21 -52.80 -34.46
CA LYS A 560 42.60 -52.31 -34.61
C LYS A 560 43.46 -52.53 -33.37
N LEU A 561 42.90 -52.51 -32.16
CA LEU A 561 43.63 -52.79 -30.93
C LEU A 561 44.01 -54.28 -30.79
N GLN A 562 43.26 -55.19 -31.43
CA GLN A 562 43.53 -56.63 -31.39
C GLN A 562 44.55 -57.07 -32.46
N GLU A 563 44.72 -56.31 -33.55
CA GLU A 563 45.77 -56.52 -34.57
C GLU A 563 47.13 -55.90 -34.18
N LEU A 564 47.18 -54.98 -33.21
CA LEU A 564 48.42 -54.30 -32.78
C LEU A 564 49.25 -55.05 -31.73
N GLU A 565 48.74 -56.15 -31.15
CA GLU A 565 49.49 -57.01 -30.20
C GLU A 565 50.20 -58.21 -30.86
N SER A 566 50.08 -58.38 -32.17
CA SER A 566 50.73 -59.46 -32.91
C SER A 566 51.50 -58.95 -34.13
N GLU A 567 52.70 -58.38 -33.94
CA GLU A 567 53.90 -58.66 -34.76
C GLU A 567 55.14 -57.83 -34.32
N PRO A 568 56.37 -58.36 -34.49
CA PRO A 568 57.56 -57.97 -33.71
C PRO A 568 58.37 -56.78 -34.25
N MET A 569 58.97 -56.02 -33.33
CA MET A 569 59.93 -54.93 -33.60
C MET A 569 61.20 -55.41 -34.32
N SER A 570 61.51 -54.82 -35.47
CA SER A 570 62.87 -54.74 -36.02
C SER A 570 63.42 -53.33 -35.85
N VAL A 571 64.65 -53.24 -35.35
CA VAL A 571 65.43 -52.03 -35.11
C VAL A 571 66.43 -51.91 -36.24
N ASP A 572 66.55 -50.74 -36.88
CA ASP A 572 67.68 -50.46 -37.75
C ASP A 572 68.19 -49.02 -37.61
N SER A 573 69.51 -48.91 -37.77
CA SER A 573 70.40 -47.85 -37.29
C SER A 573 70.86 -46.88 -38.39
N ALA A 574 70.92 -45.58 -38.07
CA ALA A 574 71.88 -44.54 -38.52
C ALA A 574 71.26 -43.16 -38.22
N ALA A 575 71.88 -42.19 -37.54
CA ALA A 575 73.26 -41.96 -37.11
C ALA A 575 73.27 -41.23 -35.75
#